data_AF-A0AAW7YX38-F1
#
_entry.id   AF-A0AAW7YX38-F1
#
_cell.length_a   1.000
_cell.length_b   1.000
_cell.length_c   1.000
_cell.angle_alpha   90.00
_cell.angle_beta   90.00
_cell.angle_gamma   90.00
#
_symmetry.space_group_name_H-M   'P 1'
#
loop_
_entity.id
_entity.type
_entity.pdbx_description
1 polymer ?
#
loop_
_entity_poly.entity_id
_entity_poly.type
_entity_poly.pdbx_seq_one_letter_code
_entity_poly.pdbx_strand_id
1 'polypeptide(L)' 'MLRDKPSYCYMAKAKHQVKLHSFGIYNKWDSDTKALPQITEFTTQVEAQIDVEFGLIVNIKKAKGQK' A
#
# COMPACT_ATOMS: atom_id res chain seq x y z
N MET A 1 -26.33 -28.67 -37.30
CA MET A 1 -24.90 -28.39 -37.00
C MET A 1 -24.80 -26.97 -36.45
N LEU A 2 -25.08 -26.78 -35.15
CA LEU A 2 -24.89 -25.51 -34.45
C LEU A 2 -24.03 -25.86 -33.24
N ARG A 3 -22.79 -25.37 -33.24
CA ARG A 3 -21.84 -25.58 -32.14
C ARG A 3 -22.03 -24.44 -31.15
N ASP A 4 -22.90 -24.65 -30.17
CA ASP A 4 -22.92 -23.85 -28.95
C ASP A 4 -21.57 -24.04 -28.24
N LYS A 5 -20.69 -23.04 -28.34
CA LYS A 5 -19.49 -22.97 -27.50
C LYS A 5 -19.87 -22.25 -26.20
N PRO A 6 -19.76 -22.88 -25.03
CA PRO A 6 -19.84 -22.15 -23.79
C PRO A 6 -18.66 -21.16 -23.75
N SER A 7 -18.98 -19.87 -23.71
CA SER A 7 -18.02 -18.80 -23.42
C SER A 7 -17.54 -19.01 -21.99
N TYR A 8 -16.38 -19.65 -21.82
CA TYR A 8 -15.74 -19.81 -20.53
C TYR A 8 -15.34 -18.42 -20.03
N CYS A 9 -16.12 -17.85 -19.11
CA CYS A 9 -15.73 -16.63 -18.40
C CYS A 9 -14.54 -16.96 -17.51
N TYR A 10 -13.32 -16.67 -17.99
CA TYR A 10 -12.13 -16.66 -17.15
C TYR A 10 -12.29 -15.54 -16.12
N MET A 11 -12.81 -15.88 -14.94
CA MET A 11 -12.81 -14.99 -13.80
C MET A 11 -11.36 -14.86 -13.32
N ALA A 12 -10.62 -13.93 -13.93
CA ALA A 12 -9.33 -13.53 -13.44
C ALA A 12 -9.50 -13.12 -11.98
N LYS A 13 -8.91 -13.90 -11.06
CA LYS A 13 -8.89 -13.56 -9.63
C LYS A 13 -8.42 -12.11 -9.51
N ALA A 14 -9.19 -11.29 -8.79
CA ALA A 14 -8.83 -9.90 -8.61
C ALA A 14 -7.43 -9.83 -7.99
N LYS A 15 -6.45 -9.35 -8.77
CA LYS A 15 -5.08 -9.17 -8.27
C LYS A 15 -5.07 -8.03 -7.25
N HIS A 16 -4.29 -8.22 -6.20
CA HIS A 16 -3.97 -7.21 -5.20
C HIS A 16 -3.29 -6.04 -5.88
N GLN A 17 -3.74 -4.84 -5.56
CA GLN A 17 -3.08 -3.64 -6.02
C GLN A 17 -2.32 -3.07 -4.84
N VAL A 18 -1.01 -3.21 -4.87
CA VAL A 18 -0.10 -2.61 -3.90
C VAL A 18 0.53 -1.40 -4.58
N LYS A 19 0.36 -0.22 -3.99
CA LYS A 19 1.00 1.02 -4.45
C LYS A 19 1.80 1.61 -3.30
N LEU A 20 3.07 1.87 -3.53
CA LEU A 20 3.88 2.67 -2.62
C LEU A 20 3.39 4.12 -2.70
N HIS A 21 3.03 4.69 -1.54
CA HIS A 21 2.64 6.08 -1.45
C HIS A 21 3.87 6.95 -1.16
N SER A 22 4.63 6.58 -0.13
CA SER A 22 5.80 7.33 0.32
C SER A 22 6.70 6.48 1.21
N PHE A 23 7.97 6.82 1.29
CA PHE A 23 8.96 6.19 2.17
C PHE A 23 10.00 7.21 2.59
N GLY A 24 10.49 7.12 3.82
CA GLY A 24 11.48 8.04 4.37
C GLY A 24 11.10 8.54 5.75
N ILE A 25 11.46 9.79 6.04
CA ILE A 25 11.27 10.43 7.34
C ILE A 25 9.92 11.13 7.37
N TYR A 26 9.16 10.90 8.44
CA TYR A 26 7.84 11.46 8.63
C TYR A 26 7.84 12.47 9.78
N ASN A 27 6.82 13.31 9.79
CA ASN A 27 6.48 14.05 10.99
C ASN A 27 6.00 13.09 12.10
N LYS A 28 6.01 13.61 13.33
CA LYS A 28 5.60 12.87 14.51
C LYS A 28 4.18 12.32 14.35
N TRP A 29 4.03 11.02 14.60
CA TRP A 29 2.75 10.35 14.58
C TRP A 29 1.86 10.84 15.72
N ASP A 30 0.69 11.36 15.37
CA ASP A 30 -0.33 11.75 16.33
C ASP A 30 -1.36 10.62 16.46
N SER A 31 -1.29 9.87 17.57
CA SER A 31 -2.19 8.75 17.86
C SER A 31 -3.65 9.16 18.08
N ASP A 32 -3.89 10.42 18.43
CA ASP A 32 -5.24 10.91 18.70
C ASP A 32 -5.96 11.28 17.40
N THR A 33 -5.21 11.44 16.31
CA THR A 33 -5.76 11.76 14.99
C THR A 33 -5.81 10.54 14.09
N LYS A 34 -6.83 10.50 13.22
CA LYS A 34 -6.89 9.52 12.11
C LYS A 34 -6.08 9.96 10.89
N ALA A 35 -5.37 11.08 10.99
CA ALA A 35 -4.60 11.61 9.89
C ALA A 35 -3.33 10.76 9.70
N LEU A 36 -3.00 10.48 8.44
CA LEU A 36 -1.71 9.86 8.14
C LEU A 36 -0.60 10.88 8.33
N PRO A 37 0.58 10.45 8.79
CA PRO A 37 1.74 11.31 8.92
C PRO A 37 2.17 11.80 7.54
N GLN A 38 2.68 13.02 7.50
CA GLN A 38 3.18 13.66 6.31
C GLN A 38 4.66 13.36 6.16
N ILE A 39 5.08 13.08 4.92
CA ILE A 39 6.47 12.85 4.62
C ILE A 39 7.23 14.17 4.67
N THR A 40 8.29 14.19 5.46
CA THR A 40 9.23 15.31 5.55
C THR A 40 10.31 15.16 4.49
N GLU A 41 10.85 13.95 4.35
CA GLU A 41 11.96 13.68 3.43
C GLU A 41 11.87 12.28 2.82
N PHE A 42 12.05 12.20 1.50
CA PHE A 42 12.19 10.93 0.79
C PHE A 42 13.64 10.48 0.81
N THR A 43 13.96 9.56 1.72
CA THR A 43 15.32 9.06 1.89
C THR A 43 15.32 7.60 2.31
N THR A 44 16.41 6.90 1.98
CA THR A 44 16.74 5.57 2.50
C THR A 44 17.85 5.62 3.56
N GLN A 45 18.42 6.80 3.79
CA GLN A 45 19.44 7.06 4.80
C GLN A 45 18.80 7.89 5.91
N VAL A 46 18.74 7.33 7.11
CA VAL A 46 18.15 7.98 8.28
C VAL A 46 19.26 8.25 9.29
N GLU A 47 19.35 9.48 9.77
CA GLU A 47 20.26 9.85 10.84
C GLU A 47 19.85 9.16 12.15
N ALA A 48 20.80 8.55 12.85
CA ALA A 48 20.56 7.84 14.11
C ALA A 48 20.40 8.84 15.27
N GLN A 49 19.28 9.57 15.27
CA GLN A 49 18.92 10.54 16.29
C GLN A 49 17.67 10.09 17.04
N ILE A 50 17.58 10.51 18.31
CA ILE A 50 16.41 10.24 19.15
C ILE A 50 15.21 11.00 18.57
N ASP A 51 14.02 10.40 18.65
CA ASP A 51 12.74 10.95 18.18
C ASP A 51 12.58 11.08 16.65
N VAL A 52 13.53 10.59 15.83
CA VAL A 52 13.34 10.52 14.37
C VAL A 52 12.40 9.37 14.01
N GLU A 53 11.25 9.70 13.42
CA GLU A 53 10.27 8.73 12.93
C GLU A 53 10.43 8.51 11.42
N PHE A 54 10.63 7.26 11.02
CA PHE A 54 10.81 6.87 9.63
C PHE A 54 10.02 5.61 9.29
N GLY A 55 9.66 5.43 8.03
CA GLY A 55 8.88 4.28 7.60
C GLY A 55 8.43 4.32 6.16
N LEU A 56 7.33 3.62 5.86
CA LEU A 56 6.72 3.58 4.53
C LEU A 56 5.19 3.56 4.65
N ILE A 57 4.53 4.27 3.73
CA ILE A 57 3.08 4.23 3.57
C ILE A 57 2.79 3.49 2.27
N VAL A 58 2.02 2.41 2.36
CA VAL A 58 1.57 1.61 1.21
C VAL A 58 0.05 1.58 1.14
N ASN A 59 -0.47 1.87 -0.03
CA ASN A 59 -1.87 1.73 -0.34
C ASN A 59 -2.13 0.35 -0.94
N ILE A 60 -2.72 -0.53 -0.13
CA ILE A 60 -3.07 -1.89 -0.52
C ILE A 60 -4.59 -1.97 -0.76
N LYS A 61 -4.99 -2.32 -1.98
CA LYS A 61 -6.40 -2.49 -2.37
C LYS A 61 -6.68 -3.93 -2.80
N LYS A 62 -7.93 -4.35 -2.59
CA LYS A 62 -8.47 -5.67 -2.94
C LYS A 62 -7.82 -6.85 -2.22
N ALA A 63 -7.10 -6.64 -1.10
CA ALA A 63 -6.34 -7.67 -0.36
C ALA A 63 -7.07 -8.46 0.72
N LYS A 64 -8.40 -8.40 0.73
CA LYS A 64 -9.19 -9.17 1.67
C LYS A 64 -9.11 -10.67 1.32
N GLY A 65 -8.64 -11.49 2.27
CA GLY A 65 -8.61 -12.95 2.15
C GLY A 65 -7.42 -13.52 1.38
N GLN A 66 -6.36 -12.74 1.19
CA GLN A 66 -5.11 -13.22 0.58
C GLN A 66 -4.04 -13.41 1.63
N LYS A 67 -3.35 -14.55 1.53
CA LYS A 67 -2.29 -15.01 2.43
C LYS A 67 -0.93 -14.71 1.83
#